data_AF-A0A849MCN7-F1
#
_entry.id   AF-A0A849MCN7-F1
#
_cell.length_a   1.000
_cell.length_b   1.000
_cell.length_c   1.000
_cell.angle_alpha   90.00
_cell.angle_beta   90.00
_cell.angle_gamma   90.00
#
_symmetry.space_group_name_H-M   'P 1'
#
loop_
_entity.id
_entity.type
_entity.pdbx_description
1 polymer ?
#
loop_
_entity_poly.entity_id
_entity_poly.type
_entity_poly.pdbx_seq_one_letter_code
_entity_poly.pdbx_strand_id
1 'polypeptide(L)' 'MTYSGVIVIRFFLKELIAEKEFSEDRRITLEEISNETGIHRSTLSKIANVKGYNTTTDVIDKLCVYFETDVEKIIKHV' A
#
# COMPACT_ATOMS: atom_id res chain seq x y z
N MET A 1 -18.31 5.85 26.49
CA MET A 1 -17.50 6.15 25.28
C MET A 1 -16.44 5.06 25.15
N THR A 2 -16.80 3.93 24.54
CA THR A 2 -15.84 2.88 24.19
C THR A 2 -15.52 3.05 22.71
N TYR A 3 -14.44 3.76 22.39
CA TYR A 3 -13.81 3.60 21.08
C TYR A 3 -13.18 2.20 21.09
N SER A 4 -13.97 1.18 20.75
CA SER A 4 -13.41 -0.11 20.34
C SER A 4 -12.48 0.19 19.18
N GLY A 5 -11.18 -0.03 19.39
CA GLY A 5 -10.10 0.28 18.46
C GLY A 5 -10.22 -0.50 17.16
N VAL A 6 -11.12 -0.07 16.28
CA VAL A 6 -11.12 -0.46 14.88
C VAL A 6 -10.10 0.45 14.21
N ILE A 7 -9.01 -0.10 13.69
CA ILE A 7 -8.08 0.68 12.87
C ILE A 7 -8.84 1.04 11.60
N VAL A 8 -9.27 2.31 11.49
CA VAL A 8 -10.08 2.84 10.39
C VAL A 8 -9.20 3.40 9.26
N ILE A 9 -8.03 2.79 9.01
CA ILE A 9 -7.14 3.16 7.91
C ILE A 9 -7.24 2.11 6.82
N ARG A 10 -7.59 2.55 5.62
CA ARG A 10 -7.64 1.72 4.42
C ARG A 10 -6.44 2.03 3.54
N PHE A 11 -5.79 0.98 3.05
CA PHE A 11 -4.71 1.07 2.07
C PHE A 11 -5.25 0.88 0.67
N PHE A 12 -4.80 1.74 -0.25
CA PHE A 12 -5.22 1.78 -1.66
C PHE A 12 -4.20 1.07 -2.56
N LEU A 13 -3.40 0.15 -2.00
CA LEU A 13 -2.31 -0.51 -2.72
C LEU A 13 -2.78 -1.17 -4.03
N LYS A 14 -3.96 -1.79 -4.06
CA LYS A 14 -4.50 -2.40 -5.29
C LYS A 14 -4.84 -1.36 -6.36
N GLU A 15 -5.33 -0.19 -5.96
CA GLU A 15 -5.64 0.90 -6.89
C GLU A 15 -4.34 1.52 -7.44
N LEU A 16 -3.35 1.76 -6.58
CA LEU A 16 -2.03 2.24 -7.01
C LEU A 16 -1.33 1.29 -7.98
N ILE A 17 -1.42 -0.02 -7.74
CA ILE A 17 -0.90 -1.03 -8.66
C ILE A 17 -1.62 -0.92 -10.01
N ALA A 18 -2.95 -0.88 -10.01
CA ALA A 18 -3.73 -0.77 -11.25
C ALA A 18 -3.45 0.54 -12.01
N GLU A 19 -3.28 1.67 -11.31
CA GLU A 19 -2.90 2.95 -11.93
C GLU A 19 -1.51 2.84 -12.58
N LYS A 20 -0.53 2.26 -11.89
CA LYS A 20 0.82 2.12 -12.45
C LYS A 20 0.87 1.09 -13.59
N GLU A 21 0.13 0.00 -13.48
CA GLU A 21 -0.04 -0.98 -14.57
C GLU A 21 -0.62 -0.33 -15.84
N PHE A 22 -1.59 0.57 -15.66
CA PHE A 22 -2.18 1.33 -16.74
C PHE A 22 -1.23 2.38 -17.33
N SER A 23 -0.48 3.10 -16.49
CA SER A 23 0.49 4.10 -16.93
C SER A 23 1.70 3.51 -17.66
N GLU A 24 2.17 2.33 -17.24
CA GLU A 24 3.34 1.66 -17.83
C GLU A 24 2.98 0.65 -18.95
N ASP A 25 1.69 0.45 -19.23
CA ASP A 25 1.18 -0.58 -20.17
C ASP A 25 1.78 -1.98 -19.91
N ARG A 26 2.02 -2.30 -18.62
CA ARG A 26 2.64 -3.56 -18.21
C ARG A 26 2.05 -4.06 -16.89
N ARG A 27 2.07 -5.38 -16.70
CA ARG A 27 1.56 -6.00 -15.48
C ARG A 27 2.58 -5.89 -14.35
N ILE A 28 2.19 -5.32 -13.23
CA ILE A 28 3.06 -5.13 -12.05
C ILE A 28 2.66 -6.16 -11.00
N THR A 29 3.63 -6.96 -10.61
CA THR A 29 3.41 -8.01 -9.61
C THR A 29 3.84 -7.54 -8.23
N LEU A 30 3.25 -8.12 -7.18
CA LEU A 30 3.70 -7.88 -5.80
C LEU A 30 5.16 -8.31 -5.58
N GLU A 31 5.68 -9.20 -6.41
CA GLU A 31 7.09 -9.63 -6.35
C GLU A 31 8.01 -8.56 -6.89
N GLU A 32 7.65 -7.90 -7.98
CA GLU A 32 8.41 -6.77 -8.51
C GLU A 32 8.43 -5.60 -7.53
N ILE A 33 7.27 -5.21 -6.99
CA ILE A 33 7.18 -4.18 -5.96
C ILE A 33 8.04 -4.57 -4.76
N SER A 34 8.04 -5.85 -4.37
CA SER A 34 8.86 -6.35 -3.27
C SER A 34 10.36 -6.18 -3.54
N ASN A 35 10.80 -6.45 -4.77
CA ASN A 35 12.19 -6.29 -5.19
C ASN A 35 12.61 -4.82 -5.28
N GLU A 36 11.77 -3.95 -5.84
CA GLU A 36 12.09 -2.53 -6.03
C GLU A 36 12.00 -1.73 -4.73
N THR A 37 10.99 -1.98 -3.90
CA THR A 37 10.80 -1.28 -2.62
C THR A 37 11.60 -1.89 -1.47
N GLY A 38 12.04 -3.14 -1.61
CA GLY A 38 12.60 -3.93 -0.51
C GLY A 38 11.57 -4.32 0.57
N ILE A 39 10.27 -4.11 0.34
CA ILE A 39 9.21 -4.52 1.25
C ILE A 39 8.92 -6.00 1.01
N HIS A 40 8.79 -6.82 2.05
CA HIS A 40 8.40 -8.23 1.89
C HIS A 40 7.03 -8.37 1.21
N ARG A 41 6.94 -9.26 0.20
CA ARG A 41 5.67 -9.65 -0.46
C ARG A 41 4.54 -9.99 0.52
N SER A 42 4.84 -10.66 1.63
CA SER A 42 3.85 -10.98 2.67
C SER A 42 3.26 -9.74 3.33
N THR A 43 4.05 -8.69 3.50
CA THR A 43 3.61 -7.40 4.03
C THR A 43 2.74 -6.69 3.02
N LEU A 44 3.16 -6.62 1.75
CA LEU A 44 2.35 -6.05 0.66
C LEU A 44 1.00 -6.77 0.53
N SER A 45 0.99 -8.10 0.62
CA SER A 45 -0.24 -8.90 0.58
C SER A 45 -1.18 -8.58 1.76
N LYS A 46 -0.63 -8.40 2.97
CA LYS A 46 -1.41 -7.99 4.14
C LYS A 46 -1.96 -6.58 3.96
N ILE A 47 -1.16 -5.63 3.51
CA ILE A 47 -1.59 -4.25 3.21
C ILE A 47 -2.73 -4.24 2.18
N ALA A 48 -2.62 -5.06 1.12
CA ALA A 48 -3.61 -5.11 0.05
C ALA A 48 -4.92 -5.83 0.43
N ASN A 49 -4.90 -6.74 1.40
CA ASN A 49 -6.06 -7.60 1.71
C ASN A 49 -6.64 -7.39 3.12
N VAL A 50 -5.86 -6.89 4.07
CA VAL A 50 -6.25 -6.69 5.47
C VAL A 50 -6.58 -5.22 5.69
N LYS A 51 -7.85 -4.93 5.98
CA LYS A 51 -8.27 -3.59 6.41
C LYS A 51 -7.70 -3.29 7.80
N GLY A 52 -7.17 -2.10 7.99
CA GLY A 52 -6.58 -1.70 9.27
C GLY A 52 -5.28 -2.43 9.61
N TYR A 53 -4.53 -2.90 8.61
CA TYR A 53 -3.21 -3.45 8.85
C TYR A 53 -2.29 -2.39 9.46
N ASN A 54 -1.66 -2.73 10.59
CA ASN A 54 -0.70 -1.85 11.23
C ASN A 54 0.64 -1.96 10.49
N THR A 55 1.06 -0.90 9.82
CA THR A 55 2.33 -0.81 9.09
C THR A 55 3.19 0.31 9.68
N THR A 56 4.48 0.29 9.37
CA THR A 56 5.40 1.37 9.74
C THR A 56 5.43 2.48 8.70
N THR A 57 5.86 3.67 9.11
CA THR A 57 6.07 4.82 8.21
C THR A 57 7.12 4.56 7.14
N ASP A 58 8.15 3.73 7.42
CA ASP A 58 9.16 3.28 6.43
C ASP A 58 8.52 2.56 5.23
N VAL A 59 7.53 1.70 5.48
CA VAL A 59 6.83 0.99 4.39
C VAL A 59 6.00 1.97 3.56
N ILE A 60 5.39 2.96 4.21
CA ILE A 60 4.61 3.99 3.51
C ILE A 60 5.53 4.85 2.66
N ASP A 61 6.66 5.31 3.20
CA ASP A 61 7.67 6.10 2.51
C ASP A 61 8.18 5.39 1.24
N LYS A 62 8.57 4.12 1.37
CA LYS A 62 9.01 3.30 0.22
C LYS A 62 7.93 3.15 -0.86
N LEU A 63 6.66 3.02 -0.45
CA LEU A 63 5.56 2.98 -1.42
C LEU A 63 5.34 4.35 -2.07
N CYS A 64 5.43 5.46 -1.33
CA CYS A 64 5.36 6.81 -1.88
C CYS A 64 6.45 7.03 -2.93
N VAL A 65 7.68 6.62 -2.65
CA VAL A 65 8.81 6.72 -3.58
C VAL A 65 8.59 5.84 -4.81
N TYR A 66 8.16 4.60 -4.63
CA TYR A 66 7.97 3.66 -5.76
C TYR A 66 6.80 4.04 -6.67
N PHE A 67 5.68 4.52 -6.11
CA PHE A 67 4.51 4.96 -6.87
C PHE A 67 4.57 6.44 -7.25
N GLU A 68 5.63 7.16 -6.86
CA GLU A 68 5.82 8.59 -7.07
C GLU A 68 4.57 9.41 -6.69
N THR A 69 4.02 9.11 -5.51
CA THR A 69 2.73 9.67 -5.08
C THR A 69 2.73 10.05 -3.61
N ASP A 70 1.81 10.95 -3.25
CA ASP A 70 1.62 11.39 -1.87
C ASP A 70 1.00 10.29 -0.99
N VAL A 71 1.33 10.36 0.30
CA VAL A 71 0.85 9.42 1.32
C VAL A 71 -0.68 9.31 1.37
N GLU A 72 -1.40 10.38 1.06
CA GLU A 72 -2.87 10.41 1.03
C GLU A 72 -3.48 9.53 -0.06
N LYS A 73 -2.74 9.24 -1.14
CA LYS A 73 -3.16 8.27 -2.16
C LYS A 73 -2.93 6.83 -1.71
N ILE A 74 -1.99 6.62 -0.78
CA ILE A 74 -1.67 5.29 -0.27
C ILE A 74 -2.61 4.90 0.86
N ILE A 75 -2.87 5.82 1.78
CA ILE A 75 -3.68 5.60 2.97
C ILE A 75 -4.79 6.64 3.07
N LYS A 76 -6.00 6.17 3.41
CA LYS A 76 -7.13 7.03 3.74
C LYS A 76 -7.78 6.59 5.02
N HIS A 77 -8.14 7.57 5.84
CA HIS A 77 -9.02 7.34 6.98
C HIS A 77 -10.46 7.12 6.48
N VAL A 78 -11.12 6.08 6.98
CA VAL A 78 -12.51 5.71 6.64
C VAL A 78 -13.40 5.63 7.87
#